data_AF-A0A6B2VGB7-F1
#
_entry.id   AF-A0A6B2VGB7-F1
#
_cell.length_a   1.000
_cell.length_b   1.000
_cell.length_c   1.000
_cell.angle_alpha   90.00
_cell.angle_beta   90.00
_cell.angle_gamma   90.00
#
_symmetry.space_group_name_H-M   'P 1'
#
loop_
_entity.id
_entity.type
_entity.pdbx_description
1 polymer ?
#
loop_
_entity_poly.entity_id
_entity_poly.type
_entity_poly.pdbx_seq_one_letter_code
_entity_poly.pdbx_strand_id
1 'polypeptide(L)'
;MTDLHDKPAPAAHAPQDGPAAEAPDGAVSPATRLFPTLGELFAAWVTRTPDAPALTDGRRTWSYRELSARADRMAGHLRGLGAGPDRVVALVL
;
A
#
# COMPACT_ATOMS: atom_id res chain seq x y z
N MET A 1 25.35 6.19 -25.00
CA MET A 1 25.32 4.75 -24.72
C MET A 1 24.24 4.57 -23.67
N THR A 2 23.06 4.25 -24.14
CA THR A 2 21.77 4.59 -23.52
C THR A 2 21.39 3.58 -22.44
N ASP A 3 20.67 4.08 -21.44
CA ASP A 3 19.76 3.36 -20.54
C ASP A 3 20.35 2.67 -19.30
N LEU A 4 20.31 3.40 -18.17
CA LEU A 4 20.35 2.87 -16.79
C LEU A 4 18.92 2.81 -16.19
N HIS A 5 17.89 3.03 -17.01
CA HIS A 5 16.49 2.79 -16.65
C HIS A 5 16.10 1.38 -17.11
N ASP A 6 16.78 0.38 -16.55
CA ASP A 6 16.23 -0.98 -16.48
C ASP A 6 15.06 -0.95 -15.49
N LYS A 7 13.95 -0.37 -15.96
CA LYS A 7 12.64 -0.44 -15.32
C LYS A 7 12.27 -1.92 -15.39
N PRO A 8 12.22 -2.66 -14.27
CA PRO A 8 11.66 -4.00 -14.32
C PRO A 8 10.28 -3.87 -14.95
N ALA A 9 10.02 -4.69 -15.98
CA ALA A 9 8.79 -4.67 -16.74
C ALA A 9 7.61 -4.53 -15.76
N PRO A 10 6.72 -3.54 -15.92
CA PRO A 10 5.48 -3.54 -15.18
C PRO A 10 4.70 -4.74 -15.71
N ALA A 11 4.79 -5.88 -15.03
CA ALA A 11 3.88 -6.98 -15.24
C ALA A 11 2.50 -6.43 -14.88
N ALA A 12 1.80 -6.03 -15.94
CA ALA A 12 0.47 -5.49 -15.91
C ALA A 12 -0.46 -6.48 -15.22
N HIS A 13 -1.12 -6.02 -14.17
CA HIS A 13 -2.56 -6.15 -14.14
C HIS A 13 -3.13 -5.02 -13.28
N ALA A 14 -3.96 -4.17 -13.86
CA ALA A 14 -4.92 -3.42 -13.07
C ALA A 14 -5.68 -4.43 -12.18
N PRO A 15 -6.01 -4.10 -10.91
CA PRO A 15 -6.73 -5.02 -10.05
C PRO A 15 -8.12 -5.26 -10.66
N GLN A 16 -8.37 -6.50 -11.10
CA GLN A 16 -9.67 -6.97 -11.55
C GLN A 16 -10.12 -8.05 -10.56
N ASP A 17 -11.23 -7.73 -9.87
CA ASP A 17 -12.11 -8.54 -9.01
C ASP A 17 -11.53 -9.52 -7.98
N GLY A 18 -11.80 -9.25 -6.69
CA GLY A 18 -11.66 -10.20 -5.58
C GLY A 18 -11.78 -9.53 -4.19
N PRO A 19 -12.44 -10.17 -3.19
CA PRO A 19 -13.19 -9.50 -2.15
C PRO A 19 -12.36 -8.86 -1.02
N ALA A 20 -13.00 -7.88 -0.39
CA ALA A 20 -12.52 -7.06 0.72
C ALA A 20 -11.99 -7.89 1.89
N ALA A 21 -10.67 -7.93 2.03
CA ALA A 21 -10.01 -8.35 3.26
C ALA A 21 -10.06 -7.17 4.26
N GLU A 22 -10.97 -7.32 5.22
CA GLU A 22 -10.99 -6.82 6.60
C GLU A 22 -10.56 -5.36 6.85
N ALA A 23 -11.56 -4.53 7.14
CA ALA A 23 -11.44 -3.14 7.52
C ALA A 23 -11.10 -2.95 9.01
N PRO A 24 -10.06 -2.17 9.35
CA PRO A 24 -9.99 -1.44 10.61
C PRO A 24 -10.42 0.02 10.42
N ASP A 25 -11.58 0.29 11.01
CA ASP A 25 -12.25 1.49 11.51
C ASP A 25 -11.89 2.92 11.03
N GLY A 26 -12.98 3.68 10.86
CA GLY A 26 -13.06 5.06 10.40
C GLY A 26 -14.31 5.21 9.52
N ALA A 27 -15.49 5.06 10.11
CA ALA A 27 -16.78 5.07 9.42
C ALA A 27 -16.99 6.33 8.56
N VAL A 28 -16.54 6.27 7.30
CA VAL A 28 -17.26 6.92 6.23
C VAL A 28 -18.57 6.15 6.06
N SER A 29 -19.68 6.88 5.93
CA SER A 29 -20.93 6.22 5.56
C SER A 29 -20.69 5.44 4.25
N PRO A 30 -21.00 4.14 4.18
CA PRO A 30 -20.78 3.31 3.00
C PRO A 30 -21.67 3.70 1.82
N ALA A 31 -22.37 4.83 1.89
CA ALA A 31 -23.45 5.19 0.99
C ALA A 31 -23.02 5.25 -0.49
N THR A 32 -21.74 5.46 -0.85
CA THR A 32 -21.27 5.31 -2.24
C THR A 32 -19.74 5.14 -2.34
N ARG A 33 -19.10 4.17 -1.66
CA ARG A 33 -17.72 3.78 -2.08
C ARG A 33 -17.81 2.85 -3.28
N LEU A 34 -17.91 3.44 -4.47
CA LEU A 34 -17.93 2.71 -5.75
C LEU A 34 -16.56 2.15 -6.15
N PHE A 35 -15.50 2.65 -5.51
CA PHE A 35 -14.13 2.28 -5.81
C PHE A 35 -13.34 2.01 -4.53
N PRO A 36 -12.45 0.99 -4.54
CA PRO A 36 -11.55 0.74 -3.44
C PRO A 36 -10.53 1.88 -3.30
N THR A 37 -10.14 2.14 -2.07
CA THR A 37 -9.02 3.02 -1.73
C THR A 37 -7.69 2.40 -2.17
N LEU A 38 -6.66 3.25 -2.30
CA LEU A 38 -5.32 2.77 -2.63
C LEU A 38 -4.78 1.76 -1.60
N GLY A 39 -5.11 1.95 -0.31
CA GLY A 39 -4.74 1.03 0.76
C GLY A 39 -5.40 -0.34 0.61
N GLU A 40 -6.68 -0.39 0.24
CA GLU A 40 -7.41 -1.65 -0.01
C GLU A 40 -6.84 -2.39 -1.24
N LEU A 41 -6.53 -1.65 -2.32
CA LEU A 41 -5.87 -2.24 -3.49
C LEU A 41 -4.49 -2.80 -3.13
N PHE A 42 -3.70 -2.08 -2.34
CA PHE A 42 -2.40 -2.54 -1.87
C PHE A 42 -2.51 -3.79 -1.00
N ALA A 43 -3.44 -3.84 -0.04
CA ALA A 43 -3.68 -5.01 0.79
C ALA A 43 -4.05 -6.25 -0.05
N ALA A 44 -4.84 -6.05 -1.12
CA ALA A 44 -5.16 -7.15 -2.05
C ALA A 44 -3.91 -7.70 -2.77
N TRP A 45 -2.91 -6.86 -3.07
CA TRP A 45 -1.62 -7.31 -3.60
C TRP A 45 -0.77 -8.04 -2.57
N VAL A 46 -0.76 -7.56 -1.32
CA VAL A 46 -0.04 -8.22 -0.21
C VAL A 46 -0.54 -9.65 0.00
N THR A 47 -1.86 -9.88 -0.08
CA THR A 47 -2.44 -11.21 0.04
C THR A 47 -2.15 -12.09 -1.19
N ARG A 48 -2.24 -11.53 -2.40
CA ARG A 48 -2.08 -12.31 -3.64
C ARG A 48 -0.62 -12.67 -3.94
N THR A 49 0.31 -11.76 -3.66
CA THR A 49 1.73 -11.91 -4.02
C THR A 49 2.63 -11.44 -2.87
N PRO A 50 2.57 -12.09 -1.69
CA PRO A 50 3.24 -11.60 -0.48
C PRO A 50 4.76 -11.54 -0.61
N ASP A 51 5.34 -12.51 -1.32
CA ASP A 51 6.79 -12.68 -1.40
C ASP A 51 7.38 -12.06 -2.68
N ALA A 52 6.55 -11.44 -3.52
CA ALA A 52 6.99 -10.70 -4.70
C ALA A 52 7.68 -9.39 -4.29
N PRO A 53 8.73 -8.96 -5.03
CA PRO A 53 9.46 -7.73 -4.75
C PRO A 53 8.54 -6.51 -4.98
N ALA A 54 8.36 -5.69 -3.94
CA ALA A 54 7.49 -4.51 -3.96
C ALA A 54 8.27 -3.19 -4.07
N LEU A 55 9.43 -3.11 -3.41
CA LEU A 55 10.23 -1.89 -3.36
C LEU A 55 11.72 -2.23 -3.30
N THR A 56 12.52 -1.61 -4.15
CA THR A 56 13.98 -1.65 -4.03
C THR A 56 14.47 -0.22 -3.77
N ASP A 57 14.96 0.05 -2.57
CA ASP A 57 15.90 1.16 -2.37
C ASP A 57 17.28 0.62 -2.68
N GLY A 58 18.17 1.36 -3.33
CA GLY A 58 19.31 0.80 -4.09
C GLY A 58 20.14 -0.35 -3.49
N ARG A 59 20.14 -0.56 -2.16
CA ARG A 59 20.83 -1.70 -1.51
C ARG A 59 19.93 -2.84 -1.07
N ARG A 60 18.61 -2.66 -0.97
CA ARG A 60 17.69 -3.66 -0.44
C ARG A 60 16.37 -3.69 -1.19
N THR A 61 15.98 -4.90 -1.57
CA THR A 61 14.63 -5.21 -2.04
C THR A 61 13.77 -5.70 -0.89
N TRP A 62 12.53 -5.21 -0.84
CA TRP A 62 11.51 -5.53 0.13
C TRP A 62 10.35 -6.22 -0.58
N SER A 63 9.81 -7.28 0.00
CA SER A 63 8.59 -7.91 -0.51
C SER A 63 7.33 -7.12 -0.13
N TYR A 64 6.20 -7.41 -0.78
CA TYR A 64 4.91 -6.81 -0.41
C TYR A 64 4.56 -7.05 1.06
N ARG A 65 4.81 -8.27 1.57
CA ARG A 65 4.61 -8.62 2.98
C ARG A 65 5.47 -7.77 3.91
N GLU A 66 6.77 -7.64 3.62
CA GLU A 66 7.69 -6.87 4.46
C GLU A 66 7.35 -5.37 4.46
N LEU A 67 7.00 -4.84 3.28
CA LEU A 67 6.59 -3.46 3.12
C LEU A 67 5.29 -3.17 3.90
N SER A 68 4.28 -4.02 3.76
CA SER A 68 3.00 -3.89 4.49
C SER A 68 3.24 -3.89 6.00
N ALA A 69 3.98 -4.87 6.52
CA ALA A 69 4.24 -4.96 7.95
C ALA A 69 4.96 -3.71 8.51
N ARG A 70 5.80 -3.05 7.70
CA ARG A 70 6.44 -1.79 8.10
C ARG A 70 5.47 -0.60 8.02
N ALA A 71 4.67 -0.53 6.97
CA ALA A 71 3.63 0.49 6.81
C ALA A 71 2.61 0.42 7.96
N ASP A 72 2.17 -0.78 8.35
CA ASP A 72 1.21 -0.98 9.44
C ASP A 72 1.75 -0.51 10.79
N ARG A 73 3.04 -0.77 11.08
CA ARG A 73 3.69 -0.23 12.29
C ARG A 73 3.73 1.29 12.28
N MET A 74 4.04 1.90 11.14
CA MET A 74 4.06 3.35 10.99
C MET A 74 2.66 3.94 11.13
N ALA A 75 1.65 3.33 10.50
CA ALA A 75 0.26 3.73 10.61
C ALA A 75 -0.24 3.66 12.06
N GLY A 76 0.08 2.59 12.79
CA GLY A 76 -0.25 2.46 14.21
C GLY A 76 0.37 3.57 15.06
N HIS A 77 1.65 3.89 14.82
CA HIS A 77 2.33 4.99 15.50
C HIS A 77 1.69 6.34 15.18
N LEU A 78 1.42 6.64 13.91
CA LEU A 78 0.80 7.89 13.48
C LEU A 78 -0.63 8.05 14.02
N ARG A 79 -1.41 6.96 14.07
CA ARG A 79 -2.74 6.95 14.70
C ARG A 79 -2.64 7.26 16.19
N GLY A 80 -1.64 6.72 16.87
CA GLY A 80 -1.33 7.06 18.28
C GLY A 80 -0.99 8.53 18.49
N LEU A 81 -0.45 9.21 17.46
CA LEU A 81 -0.17 10.66 17.45
C LEU A 81 -1.37 11.51 16.97
N GLY A 82 -2.52 10.90 16.67
CA GLY A 82 -3.74 11.60 16.26
C GLY A 82 -3.96 11.71 14.75
N ALA A 83 -3.25 10.92 13.93
CA ALA A 83 -3.57 10.80 12.50
C ALA A 83 -4.93 10.09 12.29
N GLY A 84 -5.68 10.54 11.29
CA GLY A 84 -7.01 10.02 10.96
C GLY A 84 -7.55 10.60 9.64
N PRO A 85 -8.79 10.25 9.26
CA PRO A 85 -9.44 10.81 8.07
C PRO A 85 -9.42 12.34 8.10
N ASP A 86 -9.16 12.96 6.95
CA ASP A 86 -9.11 14.42 6.78
C ASP A 86 -8.01 15.13 7.61
N ARG A 87 -7.01 14.38 8.10
CA ARG A 87 -5.85 14.94 8.81
C ARG A 87 -4.61 14.90 7.94
N VAL A 88 -3.94 16.04 7.83
CA VAL A 88 -2.67 16.17 7.10
C VAL A 88 -1.50 15.76 7.99
N VAL A 89 -0.63 14.90 7.49
CA VAL A 89 0.63 14.51 8.12
C VAL A 89 1.79 14.97 7.22
N ALA A 90 2.67 15.82 7.74
CA ALA A 90 3.84 16.29 7.01
C ALA A 90 4.92 15.21 6.97
N LEU A 91 5.51 14.98 5.79
CA LEU A 91 6.65 14.09 5.58
C LEU A 91 7.87 14.93 5.24
N VAL A 92 8.93 14.81 6.05
CA VAL A 92 10.25 15.40 5.80
C VAL A 92 11.23 14.23 5.74
N LEU A 93 11.78 13.97 4.55
CA LEU A 93 12.56 12.78 4.20
C LEU A 93 13.93 13.17 3.66
#